data_AF-A0A7C9D6I2-F1
#
_entry.id   AF-A0A7C9D6I2-F1
#
_cell.length_a   1.000
_cell.length_b   1.000
_cell.length_c   1.000
_cell.angle_alpha   90.00
_cell.angle_beta   90.00
_cell.angle_gamma   90.00
#
_symmetry.space_group_name_H-M   'P 1'
#
loop_
_entity.id
_entity.type
_entity.pdbx_description
1 polymer ?
#
loop_
_entity_poly.entity_id
_entity_poly.type
_entity_poly.pdbx_seq_one_letter_code
_entity_poly.pdbx_strand_id
1 'polypeptide(L)'
;MFIVLSSLVVIWGLRLGLFLLLRILQWGEDRRFDEMRGNLVKLAVFWIFQAVWVWTVSLPVMIVNASDRNPSLQAVDIVGWIMWTIGFLIEATADQEKLSFKNSPENRGKWCDVGLWKYSRHPNYFGEIFLWWGIFLGSTPVLKGAEWLVILGPAFLTFLLLFVSGIPLLEDSSDKKYGNVANY
;
A
#
# COMPACT_ATOMS: atom_id res chain seq x y z
N MET A 1 21.82 6.98 4.84
CA MET A 1 20.70 7.11 3.88
C MET A 1 20.21 5.73 3.41
N PHE A 2 21.06 4.91 2.79
CA PHE A 2 20.72 3.55 2.29
C PHE A 2 20.00 2.67 3.32
N ILE A 3 20.62 2.51 4.49
CA ILE A 3 20.11 1.68 5.58
C ILE A 3 18.73 2.17 6.04
N VAL A 4 18.50 3.50 6.06
CA VAL A 4 17.24 4.08 6.51
C VAL A 4 16.12 3.69 5.55
N LEU A 5 16.23 3.98 4.25
CA LEU A 5 15.16 3.66 3.28
C LEU A 5 14.86 2.16 3.21
N SER A 6 15.90 1.32 3.23
CA SER A 6 15.72 -0.14 3.29
C SER A 6 14.99 -0.56 4.57
N SER A 7 15.32 0.04 5.71
CA SER A 7 14.64 -0.23 6.99
C SER A 7 13.17 0.21 6.95
N LEU A 8 12.89 1.38 6.37
CA LEU A 8 11.51 1.86 6.20
C LEU A 8 10.67 0.88 5.37
N VAL A 9 11.21 0.38 4.25
CA VAL A 9 10.48 -0.61 3.43
C VAL A 9 10.30 -1.95 4.15
N VAL A 10 11.32 -2.41 4.89
CA VAL A 10 11.20 -3.64 5.71
C VAL A 10 10.15 -3.49 6.79
N ILE A 11 10.14 -2.37 7.53
CA ILE A 11 9.15 -2.10 8.59
C ILE A 11 7.75 -2.06 8.00
N TRP A 12 7.56 -1.35 6.88
CA TRP A 12 6.27 -1.30 6.18
C TRP A 12 5.82 -2.69 5.72
N GLY A 13 6.70 -3.43 5.04
CA GLY A 13 6.39 -4.75 4.48
C GLY A 13 6.10 -5.79 5.55
N LEU A 14 6.85 -5.80 6.65
CA LEU A 14 6.60 -6.68 7.79
C LEU A 14 5.26 -6.36 8.45
N ARG A 15 4.94 -5.08 8.67
CA ARG A 15 3.66 -4.67 9.25
C ARG A 15 2.50 -5.09 8.36
N LEU A 16 2.56 -4.77 7.07
CA LEU A 16 1.49 -5.11 6.13
C LEU A 16 1.33 -6.63 5.98
N GLY A 17 2.43 -7.36 5.83
CA GLY A 17 2.43 -8.82 5.73
C GLY A 17 1.86 -9.49 6.98
N LEU A 18 2.28 -9.05 8.18
CA LEU A 18 1.76 -9.57 9.44
C LEU A 18 0.26 -9.25 9.61
N PHE A 19 -0.16 -8.03 9.28
CA PHE A 19 -1.57 -7.64 9.33
C PHE A 19 -2.43 -8.53 8.42
N LEU A 20 -2.00 -8.76 7.18
CA LEU A 20 -2.71 -9.63 6.24
C LEU A 20 -2.74 -11.09 6.71
N LEU A 21 -1.63 -11.60 7.26
CA LEU A 21 -1.56 -12.94 7.81
C LEU A 21 -2.55 -13.12 8.97
N LEU A 22 -2.52 -12.22 9.96
CA LEU A 22 -3.43 -12.27 11.11
C LEU A 22 -4.90 -12.18 10.67
N ARG A 23 -5.20 -11.35 9.67
CA ARG A 23 -6.55 -11.23 9.11
C ARG A 23 -7.02 -12.53 8.46
N ILE A 24 -6.15 -13.21 7.71
CA ILE A 24 -6.47 -14.51 7.09
C ILE A 24 -6.68 -15.58 8.17
N LEU A 25 -5.84 -15.61 9.21
CA LEU A 25 -6.01 -16.53 10.33
C LEU A 25 -7.33 -16.32 11.09
N GLN A 26 -7.84 -15.08 11.13
CA GLN A 26 -9.13 -14.75 11.76
C GLN A 26 -10.35 -15.07 10.89
N TRP A 27 -10.30 -14.77 9.59
CA TRP A 27 -11.45 -14.91 8.69
C TRP A 27 -11.47 -16.23 7.90
N GLY A 28 -10.37 -16.97 7.91
CA GLY A 28 -10.24 -18.32 7.34
C GLY A 28 -10.03 -18.39 5.83
N GLU A 29 -10.45 -17.37 5.06
CA GLU A 29 -10.38 -17.41 3.60
C GLU A 29 -10.12 -16.03 2.98
N ASP A 30 -9.37 -16.03 1.88
CA ASP A 30 -9.24 -14.88 0.99
C ASP A 30 -9.99 -15.17 -0.31
N ARG A 31 -11.18 -14.58 -0.41
CA ARG A 31 -12.14 -14.80 -1.51
C ARG A 31 -11.57 -14.51 -2.91
N ARG A 32 -10.47 -13.74 -2.99
CA ARG A 32 -9.79 -13.43 -4.25
C ARG A 32 -9.20 -14.68 -4.91
N PHE A 33 -8.86 -15.70 -4.14
CA PHE A 33 -8.27 -16.94 -4.65
C PHE A 33 -9.28 -18.03 -4.96
N ASP A 34 -10.56 -17.85 -4.61
CA ASP A 34 -11.61 -18.87 -4.79
C ASP A 34 -11.75 -19.25 -6.27
N GLU A 35 -11.75 -18.26 -7.16
CA GLU A 35 -11.87 -18.46 -8.61
C GLU A 35 -10.56 -18.89 -9.30
N MET A 36 -9.44 -18.85 -8.57
CA MET A 36 -8.09 -19.04 -9.11
C MET A 36 -7.48 -20.40 -8.72
N ARG A 37 -7.90 -20.98 -7.60
CA ARG A 37 -7.34 -22.23 -7.05
C ARG A 37 -7.41 -23.42 -8.01
N GLY A 38 -8.41 -23.48 -8.88
CA GLY A 38 -8.58 -24.55 -9.87
C GLY A 38 -7.84 -24.34 -11.18
N ASN A 39 -7.15 -23.21 -11.39
CA ASN A 39 -6.52 -22.87 -12.67
C ASN A 39 -5.09 -22.36 -12.48
N LEU A 40 -4.12 -23.22 -12.78
CA LEU A 40 -2.69 -22.92 -12.65
C LEU A 40 -2.26 -21.70 -13.49
N VAL A 41 -2.85 -21.50 -14.66
CA VAL A 41 -2.51 -20.36 -15.53
C VAL A 41 -2.97 -19.05 -14.90
N LYS A 42 -4.21 -18.99 -14.39
CA LYS A 42 -4.70 -17.80 -13.66
C LYS A 42 -3.83 -17.51 -12.44
N LEU A 43 -3.48 -18.55 -11.68
CA LEU A 43 -2.62 -18.42 -10.50
C LEU A 43 -1.22 -17.89 -10.88
N ALA A 44 -0.62 -18.42 -11.94
CA ALA A 44 0.69 -17.97 -12.44
C ALA A 44 0.65 -16.51 -12.90
N VAL A 45 -0.36 -16.12 -13.68
CA VAL A 45 -0.53 -14.72 -14.15
C VAL A 45 -0.64 -13.75 -12.97
N PHE A 46 -1.42 -14.10 -11.94
CA PHE A 46 -1.54 -13.28 -10.74
C PHE A 46 -0.21 -13.10 -10.01
N TRP A 47 0.54 -14.17 -9.77
CA TRP A 47 1.82 -14.09 -9.08
C TRP A 47 2.89 -13.36 -9.90
N ILE A 48 2.90 -13.52 -11.22
CA ILE A 48 3.77 -12.75 -12.11
C ILE A 48 3.43 -11.27 -12.02
N PHE A 49 2.14 -10.91 -12.05
CA PHE A 49 1.71 -9.53 -11.88
C PHE A 49 2.13 -8.95 -10.52
N GLN A 50 1.98 -9.71 -9.43
CA GLN A 50 2.45 -9.31 -8.09
C GLN A 50 3.98 -9.12 -8.06
N ALA A 51 4.75 -10.00 -8.70
CA ALA A 51 6.21 -9.88 -8.77
C ALA A 51 6.63 -8.61 -9.54
N VAL A 52 6.02 -8.35 -10.70
CA VAL A 52 6.27 -7.13 -11.49
C VAL A 52 5.89 -5.89 -10.70
N TRP A 53 4.77 -5.93 -9.97
CA TRP A 53 4.38 -4.84 -9.08
C TRP A 53 5.44 -4.57 -8.03
N VAL A 54 5.76 -5.56 -7.19
CA VAL A 54 6.71 -5.39 -6.09
C VAL A 54 8.07 -4.92 -6.61
N TRP A 55 8.52 -5.46 -7.73
CA TRP A 55 9.75 -5.04 -8.39
C TRP A 55 9.72 -3.57 -8.81
N THR A 56 8.65 -3.14 -9.50
CA THR A 56 8.50 -1.76 -9.98
C THR A 56 8.46 -0.75 -8.83
N VAL A 57 7.68 -1.06 -7.78
CA VAL A 57 7.53 -0.17 -6.62
C VAL A 57 8.82 -0.09 -5.81
N SER A 58 9.63 -1.15 -5.80
CA SER A 58 10.91 -1.19 -5.07
C SER A 58 12.07 -0.49 -5.79
N LEU A 59 11.88 -0.03 -7.04
CA LEU A 59 12.93 0.61 -7.85
C LEU A 59 13.71 1.73 -7.13
N PRO A 60 13.09 2.68 -6.40
CA PRO A 60 13.81 3.72 -5.68
C PRO A 60 14.82 3.16 -4.67
N VAL A 61 14.42 2.12 -3.93
CA VAL A 61 15.29 1.47 -2.94
C VAL A 61 16.38 0.65 -3.62
N MET A 62 16.08 -0.03 -4.72
CA MET A 62 17.10 -0.78 -5.47
C MET A 62 18.21 0.13 -5.98
N ILE A 63 17.86 1.26 -6.62
CA ILE A 63 18.85 2.22 -7.13
C ILE A 63 19.66 2.86 -6.00
N VAL A 64 19.01 3.20 -4.89
CA VAL A 64 19.69 3.70 -3.70
C VAL A 64 20.72 2.69 -3.21
N ASN A 65 20.37 1.42 -3.04
CA ASN A 65 21.31 0.39 -2.56
C ASN A 65 22.38 -0.02 -3.59
N ALA A 66 22.12 0.17 -4.89
CA ALA A 66 23.09 -0.12 -5.95
C ALA A 66 24.07 1.03 -6.21
N SER A 67 23.84 2.21 -5.62
CA SER A 67 24.67 3.40 -5.83
C SER A 67 25.84 3.46 -4.84
N ASP A 68 27.06 3.60 -5.36
CA ASP A 68 28.26 3.88 -4.55
C ASP A 68 28.34 5.34 -4.04
N ARG A 69 27.41 6.20 -4.48
CA ARG A 69 27.39 7.61 -4.12
C ARG A 69 26.79 7.75 -2.73
N ASN A 70 27.49 8.38 -1.80
CA ASN A 70 27.00 8.64 -0.43
C ASN A 70 26.82 10.16 -0.19
N PRO A 71 25.76 10.79 -0.73
CA PRO A 71 25.52 12.20 -0.49
C PRO A 71 25.30 12.46 1.01
N SER A 72 25.72 13.63 1.48
CA SER A 72 25.38 14.09 2.83
C SER A 72 23.88 14.21 2.98
N LEU A 73 23.38 14.06 4.22
CA LEU A 73 21.95 14.24 4.53
C LEU A 73 21.45 15.61 4.06
N GLN A 74 20.38 15.61 3.29
CA GLN A 74 19.72 16.81 2.76
C GLN A 74 18.33 16.99 3.37
N ALA A 75 17.77 18.19 3.26
CA ALA A 75 16.41 18.46 3.72
C ALA A 75 15.36 17.56 3.05
N VAL A 76 15.58 17.17 1.79
CA VAL A 76 14.66 16.28 1.05
C VAL A 76 14.59 14.87 1.65
N ASP A 77 15.69 14.37 2.24
CA ASP A 77 15.68 13.10 2.96
C ASP A 77 14.72 13.16 4.15
N ILE A 78 14.80 14.23 4.94
CA ILE A 78 13.98 14.46 6.12
C ILE A 78 12.50 14.58 5.71
N VAL A 79 12.21 15.32 4.65
CA VAL A 79 10.85 15.43 4.09
C VAL A 79 10.34 14.05 3.67
N GLY A 80 11.15 13.26 2.98
CA GLY A 80 10.80 11.89 2.57
C GLY A 80 10.49 10.99 3.77
N TRP A 81 11.29 11.06 4.84
CA TRP A 81 11.07 10.27 6.06
C TRP A 81 9.83 10.69 6.83
N ILE A 82 9.54 11.99 6.89
CA ILE A 82 8.31 12.52 7.49
C ILE A 82 7.10 12.04 6.69
N MET A 83 7.14 12.15 5.36
CA MET A 83 6.08 11.65 4.49
C MET A 83 5.84 10.15 4.69
N TRP A 84 6.92 9.37 4.72
CA TRP A 84 6.84 7.94 5.01
C TRP A 84 6.20 7.66 6.36
N THR A 85 6.60 8.38 7.40
CA THR A 85 6.08 8.18 8.76
C THR A 85 4.60 8.49 8.83
N ILE A 86 4.17 9.62 8.26
CA ILE A 86 2.75 10.01 8.23
C ILE A 86 1.94 8.99 7.43
N GLY A 87 2.42 8.58 6.25
CA GLY A 87 1.72 7.60 5.41
C GLY A 87 1.59 6.24 6.11
N PHE A 88 2.67 5.78 6.74
CA PHE A 88 2.69 4.55 7.52
C PHE A 88 1.69 4.58 8.69
N LEU A 89 1.63 5.69 9.43
CA LEU A 89 0.69 5.85 10.55
C LEU A 89 -0.76 5.88 10.07
N ILE A 90 -1.04 6.63 9.00
CA ILE A 90 -2.39 6.69 8.40
C ILE A 90 -2.83 5.29 7.97
N GLU A 91 -1.97 4.56 7.26
CA GLU A 91 -2.28 3.22 6.77
C GLU A 91 -2.54 2.26 7.94
N ALA A 92 -1.63 2.22 8.92
CA ALA A 92 -1.75 1.34 10.07
C ALA A 92 -3.00 1.65 10.92
N THR A 93 -3.29 2.92 11.17
CA THR A 93 -4.49 3.34 11.90
C THR A 93 -5.76 2.98 11.13
N ALA A 94 -5.82 3.28 9.83
CA ALA A 94 -6.97 2.96 9.00
C ALA A 94 -7.26 1.45 8.95
N ASP A 95 -6.23 0.63 8.79
CA ASP A 95 -6.36 -0.82 8.76
C ASP A 95 -6.86 -1.38 10.11
N GLN A 96 -6.32 -0.87 11.23
CA GLN A 96 -6.75 -1.28 12.56
C GLN A 96 -8.18 -0.84 12.87
N GLU A 97 -8.56 0.39 12.53
CA GLU A 97 -9.92 0.90 12.68
C GLU A 97 -10.93 0.03 11.93
N LYS A 98 -10.61 -0.32 10.67
CA LYS A 98 -11.47 -1.17 9.84
C LYS A 98 -11.56 -2.59 10.38
N LEU A 99 -10.46 -3.15 10.87
CA LEU A 99 -10.44 -4.49 11.47
C LEU A 99 -11.31 -4.52 12.73
N SER A 100 -11.10 -3.57 13.66
CA SER A 100 -11.89 -3.44 14.88
C SER A 100 -13.37 -3.24 14.58
N PHE A 101 -13.69 -2.38 13.59
CA PHE A 101 -15.07 -2.15 13.17
C PHE A 101 -15.74 -3.43 12.68
N LYS A 102 -15.08 -4.19 11.81
CA LYS A 102 -15.63 -5.44 11.24
C LYS A 102 -15.74 -6.58 12.25
N ASN A 103 -14.89 -6.61 13.28
CA ASN A 103 -14.91 -7.64 14.31
C ASN A 103 -16.03 -7.39 15.36
N SER A 104 -16.61 -6.20 15.43
CA SER A 104 -17.75 -5.93 16.31
C SER A 104 -19.05 -6.55 15.76
N PRO A 105 -19.77 -7.37 16.55
CA PRO A 105 -21.06 -7.95 16.14
C PRO A 105 -22.10 -6.89 15.76
N GLU A 106 -22.07 -5.74 16.42
CA GLU A 106 -23.02 -4.62 16.22
C GLU A 106 -22.86 -3.92 14.86
N ASN A 107 -21.70 -4.12 14.22
CA ASN A 107 -21.33 -3.51 12.95
C ASN A 107 -21.46 -4.46 11.77
N ARG A 108 -21.96 -5.69 12.00
CA ARG A 108 -22.18 -6.67 10.93
C ARG A 108 -23.11 -6.09 9.87
N GLY A 109 -22.63 -6.09 8.62
CA GLY A 109 -23.39 -5.59 7.48
C GLY A 109 -23.50 -4.06 7.40
N LYS A 110 -22.75 -3.30 8.20
CA LYS A 110 -22.65 -1.84 8.10
C LYS A 110 -21.42 -1.40 7.31
N TRP A 111 -21.48 -0.17 6.79
CA TRP A 111 -20.32 0.52 6.20
C TRP A 111 -19.43 1.06 7.31
N CYS A 112 -18.11 1.08 7.09
CA CYS A 112 -17.16 1.57 8.08
C CYS A 112 -17.04 3.09 7.97
N ASP A 113 -17.55 3.79 8.97
CA ASP A 113 -17.60 5.25 9.07
C ASP A 113 -16.96 5.74 10.37
N VAL A 114 -15.88 5.10 10.82
CA VAL A 114 -15.18 5.44 12.07
C VAL A 114 -13.77 5.97 11.81
N GLY A 115 -13.30 6.87 12.67
CA GLY A 115 -11.93 7.38 12.59
C GLY A 115 -11.59 8.03 11.26
N LEU A 116 -10.51 7.57 10.61
CA LEU A 116 -10.07 8.06 9.31
C LEU A 116 -11.08 7.75 8.19
N TRP A 117 -11.88 6.70 8.34
CA TRP A 117 -12.90 6.30 7.36
C TRP A 117 -14.08 7.27 7.28
N LYS A 118 -14.21 8.21 8.22
CA LYS A 118 -15.17 9.33 8.14
C LYS A 118 -14.79 10.37 7.10
N TYR A 119 -13.49 10.53 6.85
CA TYR A 119 -12.98 11.60 5.99
C TYR A 119 -12.62 11.11 4.59
N SER A 120 -12.31 9.83 4.46
CA SER A 120 -11.99 9.19 3.18
C SER A 120 -12.54 7.78 3.14
N ARG A 121 -12.98 7.33 1.95
CA ARG A 121 -13.39 5.94 1.72
C ARG A 121 -12.20 4.98 1.65
N HIS A 122 -10.99 5.50 1.42
CA HIS A 122 -9.76 4.71 1.27
C HIS A 122 -8.55 5.38 1.94
N PRO A 123 -8.61 5.67 3.26
CA PRO A 123 -7.51 6.33 3.96
C PRO A 123 -6.24 5.47 3.98
N ASN A 124 -6.38 4.14 4.01
CA ASN A 124 -5.24 3.23 3.96
C ASN A 124 -4.46 3.34 2.63
N TYR A 125 -5.15 3.43 1.49
CA TYR A 125 -4.49 3.64 0.19
C TYR A 125 -3.81 5.00 0.08
N PHE A 126 -4.39 6.04 0.67
CA PHE A 126 -3.69 7.32 0.79
C PHE A 126 -2.39 7.17 1.56
N GLY A 127 -2.41 6.48 2.72
CA GLY A 127 -1.22 6.22 3.52
C GLY A 127 -0.14 5.49 2.72
N GLU A 128 -0.52 4.44 2.00
CA GLU A 128 0.38 3.65 1.14
C GLU A 128 0.97 4.48 -0.01
N ILE A 129 0.15 5.26 -0.72
CA ILE A 129 0.64 6.16 -1.77
C ILE A 129 1.62 7.17 -1.18
N PHE A 130 1.25 7.83 -0.10
CA PHE A 130 2.03 8.91 0.51
C PHE A 130 3.39 8.44 1.00
N LEU A 131 3.46 7.25 1.62
CA LEU A 131 4.73 6.71 2.10
C LEU A 131 5.67 6.32 0.96
N TRP A 132 5.15 5.80 -0.16
CA TRP A 132 5.97 5.44 -1.31
C TRP A 132 6.49 6.66 -2.08
N TRP A 133 5.71 7.74 -2.12
CA TRP A 133 6.23 9.05 -2.56
C TRP A 133 7.31 9.58 -1.61
N GLY A 134 7.19 9.33 -0.30
CA GLY A 134 8.24 9.62 0.69
C GLY A 134 9.54 8.86 0.42
N ILE A 135 9.46 7.56 0.11
CA ILE A 135 10.62 6.74 -0.30
C ILE A 135 11.27 7.29 -1.58
N PHE A 136 10.46 7.69 -2.57
CA PHE A 136 10.99 8.30 -3.79
C PHE A 136 11.73 9.61 -3.51
N LEU A 137 11.14 10.53 -2.73
CA LEU A 137 11.82 11.78 -2.35
C LEU A 137 13.14 11.51 -1.62
N GLY A 138 13.11 10.58 -0.66
CA GLY A 138 14.29 10.11 0.03
C GLY A 138 15.33 9.44 -0.88
N SER A 139 14.98 9.03 -2.10
CA SER A 139 15.94 8.52 -3.08
C SER A 139 16.56 9.60 -3.98
N THR A 140 15.92 10.76 -4.14
CA THR A 140 16.33 11.77 -5.12
C THR A 140 17.77 12.28 -5.00
N PRO A 141 18.40 12.41 -3.80
CA PRO A 141 19.78 12.89 -3.70
C PRO A 141 20.82 12.03 -4.42
N VAL A 142 20.53 10.74 -4.64
CA VAL A 142 21.45 9.83 -5.34
C VAL A 142 21.19 9.74 -6.84
N LEU A 143 20.05 10.21 -7.34
CA LEU A 143 19.60 9.99 -8.73
C LEU A 143 20.32 10.88 -9.74
N LYS A 144 20.76 10.28 -10.85
CA LYS A 144 21.33 10.99 -12.02
C LYS A 144 20.84 10.39 -13.33
N GLY A 145 20.62 11.23 -14.34
CA GLY A 145 20.30 10.80 -15.71
C GLY A 145 19.08 9.88 -15.77
N ALA A 146 19.25 8.69 -16.33
CA ALA A 146 18.17 7.70 -16.48
C ALA A 146 17.66 7.11 -15.15
N GLU A 147 18.40 7.25 -14.05
CA GLU A 147 17.97 6.75 -12.73
C GLU A 147 16.70 7.45 -12.22
N TRP A 148 16.35 8.62 -12.76
CA TRP A 148 15.07 9.28 -12.46
C TRP A 148 13.83 8.46 -12.85
N LEU A 149 13.99 7.41 -13.68
CA LEU A 149 12.93 6.45 -13.98
C LEU A 149 12.41 5.70 -12.75
N VAL A 150 13.09 5.75 -11.59
CA VAL A 150 12.55 5.21 -10.33
C VAL A 150 11.24 5.86 -9.90
N ILE A 151 10.89 7.05 -10.41
CA ILE A 151 9.58 7.68 -10.20
C ILE A 151 8.42 6.80 -10.71
N LEU A 152 8.70 5.90 -11.65
CA LEU A 152 7.74 4.92 -12.13
C LEU A 152 7.24 4.03 -10.98
N GLY A 153 8.02 3.80 -9.93
CA GLY A 153 7.60 3.04 -8.75
C GLY A 153 6.35 3.63 -8.08
N PRO A 154 6.44 4.80 -7.42
CA PRO A 154 5.28 5.42 -6.77
C PRO A 154 4.18 5.83 -7.75
N ALA A 155 4.52 6.22 -8.99
CA ALA A 155 3.52 6.57 -10.00
C ALA A 155 2.69 5.34 -10.42
N PHE A 156 3.34 4.20 -10.66
CA PHE A 156 2.68 2.94 -10.99
C PHE A 156 1.80 2.45 -9.83
N LEU A 157 2.30 2.50 -8.61
CA LEU A 157 1.51 2.18 -7.41
C LEU A 157 0.27 3.05 -7.31
N THR A 158 0.43 4.37 -7.45
CA THR A 158 -0.67 5.34 -7.41
C THR A 158 -1.71 5.01 -8.48
N PHE A 159 -1.26 4.75 -9.71
CA PHE A 159 -2.14 4.39 -10.81
C PHE A 159 -2.93 3.11 -10.53
N LEU A 160 -2.26 2.04 -10.06
CA LEU A 160 -2.93 0.78 -9.76
C LEU A 160 -3.95 0.92 -8.63
N LEU A 161 -3.62 1.65 -7.58
CA LEU A 161 -4.52 1.84 -6.45
C LEU A 161 -5.73 2.71 -6.81
N LEU A 162 -5.55 3.78 -7.60
CA LEU A 162 -6.65 4.69 -7.94
C LEU A 162 -7.53 4.19 -9.08
N PHE A 163 -6.96 3.50 -10.08
CA PHE A 163 -7.65 3.27 -11.36
C PHE A 163 -7.80 1.82 -11.78
N VAL A 164 -7.12 0.88 -11.11
CA VAL A 164 -7.13 -0.54 -11.54
C VAL A 164 -7.65 -1.44 -10.44
N SER A 165 -6.80 -1.78 -9.47
CA SER A 165 -7.05 -2.88 -8.54
C SER A 165 -7.42 -2.43 -7.13
N GLY A 166 -7.20 -1.16 -6.78
CA GLY A 166 -7.49 -0.63 -5.46
C GLY A 166 -8.94 -0.17 -5.32
N ILE A 167 -9.18 1.10 -5.61
CA ILE A 167 -10.45 1.78 -5.41
C ILE A 167 -11.57 1.21 -6.29
N PRO A 168 -11.41 1.06 -7.62
CA PRO A 168 -12.56 0.71 -8.48
C PRO A 168 -13.17 -0.66 -8.15
N LEU A 169 -12.34 -1.67 -7.87
CA LEU A 169 -12.81 -3.01 -7.49
C LEU A 169 -13.50 -3.01 -6.12
N LEU A 170 -12.98 -2.22 -5.18
CA LEU A 170 -13.57 -2.13 -3.84
C LEU A 170 -14.85 -1.33 -3.82
N GLU A 171 -14.94 -0.26 -4.60
CA GLU A 171 -16.15 0.54 -4.74
C GLU A 171 -17.25 -0.28 -5.43
N ASP A 172 -16.98 -0.97 -6.54
CA ASP A 172 -17.97 -1.85 -7.18
C ASP A 172 -18.50 -2.93 -6.20
N SER A 173 -17.62 -3.55 -5.42
CA SER A 173 -18.05 -4.50 -4.39
C SER A 173 -18.81 -3.84 -3.23
N SER A 174 -18.54 -2.58 -2.92
CA SER A 174 -19.18 -1.86 -1.81
C SER A 174 -20.53 -1.31 -2.23
N ASP A 175 -20.64 -0.74 -3.44
CA ASP A 175 -21.89 -0.28 -4.05
C ASP A 175 -22.92 -1.41 -4.13
N LYS A 176 -22.49 -2.61 -4.56
CA LYS A 176 -23.35 -3.80 -4.58
C LYS A 176 -23.90 -4.19 -3.21
N LYS A 177 -23.17 -3.86 -2.13
CA LYS A 177 -23.52 -4.27 -0.76
C LYS A 177 -24.24 -3.17 0.03
N TYR A 178 -23.89 -1.91 -0.21
CA TYR A 178 -24.26 -0.76 0.59
C TYR A 178 -24.95 0.35 -0.21
N GLY A 179 -25.03 0.26 -1.54
CA GLY A 179 -25.60 1.30 -2.40
C GLY A 179 -27.07 1.63 -2.15
N ASN A 180 -27.81 0.77 -1.44
CA ASN A 180 -29.19 1.01 -1.03
C ASN A 180 -29.32 1.68 0.36
N VAL A 181 -28.21 1.95 1.04
CA VAL A 181 -28.20 2.60 2.35
C VAL A 181 -28.14 4.11 2.14
N ALA A 182 -29.14 4.86 2.60
CA ALA A 182 -29.27 6.30 2.34
C ALA A 182 -28.09 7.17 2.84
N ASN A 183 -27.26 6.63 3.75
CA ASN A 183 -26.10 7.30 4.33
C ASN A 183 -24.75 6.77 3.76
N TYR A 184 -24.79 5.93 2.71
CA TYR A 184 -23.61 5.48 1.96
C TYR A 184 -23.27 6.47 0.84
#